data_AF-A0A6B2VK16-F1
#
_entry.id   AF-A0A6B2VK16-F1
#
_cell.length_a   1.000
_cell.length_b   1.000
_cell.length_c   1.000
_cell.angle_alpha   90.00
_cell.angle_beta   90.00
_cell.angle_gamma   90.00
#
_symmetry.space_group_name_H-M   'P 1'
#
loop_
_entity.id
_entity.type
_entity.pdbx_description
1 polymer ?
#
loop_
_entity_poly.entity_id
_entity_poly.type
_entity_poly.pdbx_seq_one_letter_code
_entity_poly.pdbx_strand_id
1 'polypeptide(L)'
;MQRTPVVFVHGPWLHALSWQSWARRFAHRGYLPFLPGWPGEAATAREERTRPGAPGGGPGLDALTDHYAALVRSLAVAPVLVGHSAGGLIAQRLLGA
;
A
#
# COMPACT_ATOMS: atom_id res chain seq x y z
N MET A 1 -18.83 -15.09 6.61
CA MET A 1 -18.47 -14.74 5.22
C MET A 1 -17.09 -14.12 5.21
N GLN A 2 -16.19 -14.62 4.37
CA GLN A 2 -14.84 -14.08 4.23
C GLN A 2 -14.93 -12.74 3.47
N ARG A 3 -14.41 -11.65 4.05
CA ARG A 3 -14.44 -10.33 3.40
C ARG A 3 -13.34 -10.25 2.34
N THR A 4 -13.64 -9.72 1.17
CA THR A 4 -12.65 -9.52 0.10
C THR A 4 -11.61 -8.48 0.52
N PRO A 5 -10.31 -8.84 0.55
CA PRO A 5 -9.23 -7.92 0.82
C PRO A 5 -9.10 -6.83 -0.25
N VAL A 6 -8.74 -5.63 0.14
CA VAL A 6 -8.41 -4.53 -0.77
C VAL A 6 -7.10 -3.90 -0.33
N VAL A 7 -6.05 -4.06 -1.12
CA VAL A 7 -4.72 -3.54 -0.81
C VAL A 7 -4.51 -2.22 -1.54
N PHE A 8 -4.28 -1.16 -0.78
CA PHE A 8 -4.02 0.17 -1.32
C PHE A 8 -2.50 0.43 -1.38
N VAL A 9 -2.02 0.83 -2.55
CA VAL A 9 -0.61 1.05 -2.85
C VAL A 9 -0.41 2.53 -3.18
N HIS A 10 0.23 3.27 -2.28
CA HIS A 10 0.52 4.68 -2.53
C HIS A 10 1.75 4.85 -3.43
N GLY A 11 1.77 5.96 -4.17
CA GLY A 11 2.93 6.39 -4.94
C GLY A 11 3.87 7.28 -4.13
N PRO A 12 4.95 7.77 -4.76
CA PRO A 12 5.88 8.71 -4.14
C PRO A 12 5.15 9.99 -3.68
N TRP A 13 5.72 10.68 -2.71
CA TRP A 13 5.18 11.92 -2.09
C TRP A 13 3.86 11.78 -1.32
N LEU A 14 3.31 10.57 -1.26
CA LEU A 14 2.16 10.23 -0.41
C LEU A 14 2.60 9.30 0.72
N HIS A 15 1.85 9.35 1.81
CA HIS A 15 1.92 8.39 2.91
C HIS A 15 0.79 7.36 2.76
N ALA A 16 0.92 6.13 3.27
CA ALA A 16 -0.16 5.12 3.18
C ALA A 16 -1.51 5.61 3.71
N LEU A 17 -1.47 6.45 4.75
CA LEU A 17 -2.65 7.06 5.35
C LEU A 17 -3.44 8.01 4.43
N SER A 18 -2.91 8.40 3.27
CA SER A 18 -3.67 9.11 2.23
C SER A 18 -4.91 8.33 1.77
N TRP A 19 -4.93 7.02 1.96
CA TRP A 19 -6.05 6.14 1.63
C TRP A 19 -7.09 5.97 2.75
N GLN A 20 -6.92 6.57 3.93
CA GLN A 20 -7.81 6.34 5.09
C GLN A 20 -9.29 6.54 4.78
N SER A 21 -9.65 7.62 4.07
CA SER A 21 -11.04 7.89 3.70
C SER A 21 -11.63 6.81 2.77
N TRP A 22 -10.81 6.28 1.86
CA TRP A 22 -11.20 5.18 0.98
C TRP A 22 -11.30 3.86 1.74
N ALA A 23 -10.34 3.54 2.60
CA ALA A 23 -10.40 2.36 3.45
C ALA A 23 -11.68 2.33 4.29
N ARG A 24 -12.05 3.46 4.94
CA ARG A 24 -13.31 3.56 5.68
C ARG A 24 -14.53 3.28 4.80
N ARG A 25 -14.56 3.85 3.58
CA ARG A 25 -15.65 3.63 2.62
C ARG A 25 -15.75 2.16 2.20
N PHE A 26 -14.63 1.51 1.91
CA PHE A 26 -14.60 0.10 1.52
C PHE A 26 -14.99 -0.82 2.68
N ALA A 27 -14.52 -0.55 3.89
CA ALA A 27 -14.90 -1.29 5.08
C ALA A 27 -16.42 -1.23 5.33
N HIS A 28 -17.03 -0.05 5.19
CA HIS A 28 -18.48 0.14 5.29
C HIS A 28 -19.26 -0.63 4.20
N ARG A 29 -18.61 -1.00 3.10
CA ARG A 29 -19.20 -1.79 2.02
C ARG A 29 -18.88 -3.29 2.12
N GLY A 30 -18.33 -3.76 3.24
CA GLY A 30 -18.09 -5.17 3.50
C GLY A 30 -16.73 -5.70 3.05
N TYR A 31 -15.84 -4.85 2.57
CA TYR A 31 -14.47 -5.22 2.21
C TYR A 31 -13.52 -5.21 3.43
N LEU A 32 -12.32 -5.78 3.25
CA LEU A 32 -11.24 -5.77 4.23
C LEU A 32 -10.06 -4.94 3.70
N PRO A 33 -9.99 -3.63 3.99
CA PRO A 33 -8.94 -2.77 3.45
C PRO A 33 -7.60 -2.95 4.18
N PHE A 34 -6.50 -2.92 3.43
CA PHE A 34 -5.13 -2.92 3.90
C PHE A 34 -4.41 -1.67 3.38
N LEU A 35 -3.76 -0.94 4.28
CA LEU A 35 -3.02 0.30 3.99
C LEU A 35 -1.53 0.13 4.36
N PRO A 36 -0.79 -0.82 3.76
CA PRO A 36 0.62 -0.98 4.09
C PRO A 36 1.40 0.26 3.63
N GLY A 37 2.27 0.75 4.53
CA GLY A 37 3.30 1.73 4.18
C GLY A 37 4.45 1.07 3.44
N TRP A 38 5.29 1.88 2.80
CA TRP A 38 6.55 1.38 2.25
C TRP A 38 7.47 0.85 3.37
N PRO A 39 8.41 -0.05 3.06
CA PRO A 39 9.43 -0.47 4.01
C PRO A 39 10.14 0.74 4.65
N GLY A 40 10.03 0.86 5.98
CA GLY A 40 10.62 1.96 6.75
C GLY A 40 9.78 3.24 6.82
N GLU A 41 8.59 3.29 6.20
CA GLU A 41 7.63 4.39 6.38
C GLU A 41 7.19 4.50 7.85
N ALA A 42 7.02 5.72 8.35
CA ALA A 42 6.52 5.95 9.71
C ALA A 42 5.07 5.47 9.87
N ALA A 43 4.64 5.37 11.13
CA ALA A 43 3.24 5.15 11.43
C ALA A 43 2.36 6.33 10.99
N THR A 44 2.90 7.56 11.00
CA THR A 44 2.15 8.77 10.63
C THR A 44 2.89 9.67 9.64
N ALA A 45 2.11 10.35 8.82
CA ALA A 45 2.62 11.37 7.89
C ALA A 45 3.31 12.55 8.61
N ARG A 46 2.98 12.81 9.88
CA ARG A 46 3.64 13.85 10.67
C ARG A 46 5.05 13.42 11.03
N GLU A 47 5.21 12.22 11.59
CA GLU A 47 6.52 11.65 11.94
C GLU A 47 7.42 11.55 10.72
N GLU A 48 6.88 11.08 9.59
CA GLU A 48 7.57 10.97 8.30
C GLU A 48 8.20 12.31 7.89
N ARG A 49 7.42 13.41 7.95
CA ARG A 49 7.90 14.76 7.56
C ARG A 49 8.94 15.33 8.52
N THR A 50 8.90 14.92 9.79
CA THR A 50 9.84 15.41 10.81
C THR A 50 11.10 14.54 10.92
N ARG A 51 11.20 13.45 10.16
CA ARG A 51 12.32 12.51 10.28
C ARG A 51 13.61 13.13 9.71
N PRO A 52 14.69 13.23 10.50
CA PRO A 52 15.98 13.69 10.01
C PRO A 52 16.52 12.71 8.95
N GLY A 53 16.96 13.23 7.80
CA GLY A 53 17.56 12.41 6.77
C GLY A 53 16.59 11.47 6.05
N ALA A 54 15.29 11.84 5.92
CA ALA A 54 14.38 11.17 4.99
C ALA A 54 15.07 11.10 3.62
N PRO A 55 15.57 9.92 3.20
CA PRO A 55 16.47 9.86 2.06
C PRO A 55 15.71 10.32 0.83
N GLY A 56 16.28 11.24 0.08
CA GLY A 56 15.92 11.35 -1.32
C GLY A 56 16.21 10.00 -1.97
N GLY A 57 15.14 9.25 -2.30
CA GLY A 57 15.23 7.90 -2.83
C GLY A 57 14.73 6.86 -1.82
N GLY A 58 13.40 6.70 -1.72
CA GLY A 58 12.81 5.53 -1.07
C GLY A 58 13.21 4.22 -1.75
N PRO A 59 12.71 3.07 -1.26
CA PRO A 59 13.06 1.76 -1.82
C PRO A 59 12.81 1.70 -3.33
N GLY A 60 13.67 0.98 -4.05
CA GLY A 60 13.50 0.77 -5.48
C GLY A 60 12.19 0.03 -5.82
N LEU A 61 11.72 0.18 -7.05
CA LEU A 61 10.44 -0.38 -7.50
C LEU A 61 10.33 -1.89 -7.30
N ASP A 62 11.42 -2.65 -7.49
CA ASP A 62 11.43 -4.11 -7.31
C ASP A 62 11.27 -4.47 -5.83
N ALA A 63 12.04 -3.83 -4.94
CA ALA A 63 11.91 -4.03 -3.49
C ALA A 63 10.51 -3.66 -2.97
N LEU A 64 9.90 -2.60 -3.51
CA LEU A 64 8.51 -2.27 -3.22
C LEU A 64 7.59 -3.37 -3.72
N THR A 65 7.75 -3.83 -4.97
CA THR A 65 6.92 -4.88 -5.55
C THR A 65 6.98 -6.16 -4.71
N ASP A 66 8.17 -6.58 -4.29
CA ASP A 66 8.36 -7.76 -3.44
C ASP A 66 7.69 -7.61 -2.07
N HIS A 67 7.78 -6.43 -1.46
CA HIS A 67 7.11 -6.12 -0.20
C HIS A 67 5.58 -6.32 -0.31
N TYR A 68 4.96 -5.73 -1.34
CA TYR A 68 3.52 -5.90 -1.56
C TYR A 68 3.17 -7.33 -1.97
N ALA A 69 4.01 -8.01 -2.75
CA ALA A 69 3.79 -9.40 -3.15
C ALA A 69 3.78 -10.35 -1.95
N ALA A 70 4.68 -10.14 -0.98
CA ALA A 70 4.70 -10.92 0.27
C ALA A 70 3.40 -10.74 1.06
N LEU A 71 2.89 -9.51 1.17
CA LEU A 71 1.61 -9.23 1.80
C LEU A 71 0.46 -9.90 1.04
N VAL A 72 0.39 -9.74 -0.28
CA VAL A 72 -0.67 -10.35 -1.12
C VAL A 72 -0.68 -11.87 -0.99
N ARG A 73 0.48 -12.53 -1.00
CA ARG A 73 0.60 -14.00 -0.85
C ARG A 73 0.19 -14.51 0.54
N SER A 74 0.23 -13.67 1.57
CA SER A 74 -0.21 -14.03 2.92
C SER A 74 -1.75 -14.01 3.08
N LEU A 75 -2.47 -13.43 2.12
CA LEU A 75 -3.93 -13.31 2.19
C LEU A 75 -4.59 -14.62 1.78
N ALA A 76 -5.62 -15.03 2.53
CA ALA A 76 -6.33 -16.29 2.30
C ALA A 76 -7.16 -16.31 0.99
N VAL A 77 -7.43 -15.16 0.39
CA VAL A 77 -8.13 -15.00 -0.89
C VAL A 77 -7.49 -13.89 -1.71
N ALA A 78 -7.64 -13.96 -3.03
CA ALA A 78 -7.12 -12.95 -3.95
C ALA A 78 -7.66 -11.55 -3.61
N PRO A 79 -6.77 -10.55 -3.39
CA PRO A 79 -7.18 -9.19 -3.09
C PRO A 79 -7.60 -8.42 -4.35
N VAL A 80 -8.35 -7.34 -4.15
CA VAL A 80 -8.40 -6.22 -5.11
C VAL A 80 -7.20 -5.31 -4.85
N LEU A 81 -6.49 -4.92 -5.90
CA LEU A 81 -5.37 -3.98 -5.82
C LEU A 81 -5.81 -2.59 -6.28
N VAL A 82 -5.49 -1.56 -5.50
CA VAL A 82 -5.75 -0.16 -5.84
C VAL A 82 -4.45 0.62 -5.71
N GLY A 83 -3.92 1.12 -6.84
CA GLY A 83 -2.64 1.81 -6.88
C GLY A 83 -2.72 3.20 -7.49
N HIS A 84 -1.92 4.14 -6.97
CA HIS A 84 -1.77 5.49 -7.54
C HIS A 84 -0.33 5.73 -8.02
N SER A 85 -0.16 6.32 -9.22
CA SER A 85 1.16 6.62 -9.81
C SER A 85 2.06 5.38 -9.84
N ALA A 86 3.27 5.42 -9.25
CA ALA A 86 4.14 4.24 -9.15
C ALA A 86 3.48 3.08 -8.38
N GLY A 87 2.56 3.37 -7.45
CA GLY A 87 1.75 2.34 -6.80
C GLY A 87 0.79 1.63 -7.77
N GLY A 88 0.33 2.31 -8.82
CA GLY A 88 -0.41 1.70 -9.92
C GLY A 88 0.47 0.75 -10.75
N LEU A 89 1.72 1.15 -11.01
CA LEU A 89 2.70 0.28 -11.69
C LEU A 89 3.02 -0.96 -10.86
N ILE A 90 3.19 -0.83 -9.54
CA ILE A 90 3.35 -1.98 -8.62
C ILE A 90 2.13 -2.90 -8.73
N ALA A 91 0.91 -2.35 -8.67
CA ALA A 91 -0.31 -3.14 -8.81
C ALA A 91 -0.37 -3.90 -10.16
N GLN A 92 0.05 -3.27 -11.26
CA GLN A 92 0.15 -3.92 -12.57
C GLN A 92 1.19 -5.06 -12.58
N ARG A 93 2.37 -4.84 -11.99
CA ARG A 93 3.41 -5.87 -11.89
C ARG A 93 2.94 -7.08 -11.09
N LEU A 94 2.17 -6.88 -10.02
CA LEU A 94 1.60 -7.96 -9.22
C LEU A 94 0.53 -8.78 -9.97
N LEU A 95 -0.05 -8.25 -11.04
CA LEU A 95 -1.01 -8.98 -11.90
C LEU A 95 -0.33 -9.75 -13.03
N GLY A 96 0.86 -9.29 -13.47
CA GLY A 96 1.62 -9.90 -14.56
C GLY A 96 2.73 -10.85 -14.11
N ALA A 97 2.92 -11.02 -12.80
CA ALA A 97 3.89 -11.93 -12.19
C ALA A 97 3.30 -13.33 -11.96
#